data_AF-A0A849YZ45-F1
#
_entry.id   AF-A0A849YZ45-F1
#
_cell.length_a   1.000
_cell.length_b   1.000
_cell.length_c   1.000
_cell.angle_alpha   90.00
_cell.angle_beta   90.00
_cell.angle_gamma   90.00
#
_symmetry.space_group_name_H-M   'P 1'
#
loop_
_entity.id
_entity.type
_entity.pdbx_description
1 polymer ?
#
loop_
_entity_poly.entity_id
_entity_poly.type
_entity_poly.pdbx_seq_one_letter_code
_entity_poly.pdbx_strand_id
1 'polypeptide(L)'
;MKLSWLAVLLALAPACGDRGGDHEALATTAAPSGARASASAAASASGSQSAAVSAAPSAPPLAASAAAAKVGPKCAQGKEGSIAISPEAPAPDKPLRVMLTTHESAGTLGIVVVEPGGSPTNATTEERLGPPRSAFASVGAPKEGKTRIIATRGDEVVACRDVEVKERQGVDRRAHGQKPWRVVRGWDAAAEDLYSAWIEKLFDVDETKSLSVPSLHELTRDANRNFLFDHLGLGEDAPSPEGLRLDPDCADLPYTLRAYFAFKMGLPFAFSSCTRGTRQSAPRCLKHFSSSDKLDQAPPDRVRRMDRFIRVRLADTVHSGTGRTKGDDDDTDYYPIKLSRETLRPGAIFADPYGHVLVVARRVPQTAERAGALFAVDGQPDGTVAKKRFWQGNFLFSTSEPAMGTPGFKRFRPIKLAGDEVVTLDNGSIAVDPVYGDIDQAQATMDARAFYDAMDDVLSPQPLDPDRALAEAVRALH
;
A
#
# COMPACT_ATOMS: atom_id res chain seq x y z
N MET A 1 54.93 1.98 7.11
CA MET A 1 54.44 3.11 7.93
C MET A 1 52.96 2.88 8.23
N LYS A 2 52.60 2.83 9.51
CA LYS A 2 51.23 2.65 10.02
C LYS A 2 50.54 4.02 10.15
N LEU A 3 49.33 4.18 9.61
CA LEU A 3 48.30 5.16 10.03
C LEU A 3 46.94 4.54 9.64
N SER A 4 46.24 3.86 10.55
CA SER A 4 45.32 4.39 11.59
C SER A 4 44.16 5.20 11.01
N TRP A 5 43.05 4.50 10.75
CA TRP A 5 41.72 5.05 10.46
C TRP A 5 40.98 5.30 11.78
N LEU A 6 40.29 6.45 11.91
CA LEU A 6 39.44 6.76 13.05
C LEU A 6 37.97 6.92 12.61
N ALA A 7 37.15 6.01 13.14
CA ALA A 7 35.77 6.14 13.61
C ALA A 7 34.75 6.98 12.80
N VAL A 8 33.83 6.28 12.13
CA VAL A 8 32.46 6.76 11.88
C VAL A 8 31.56 6.18 12.98
N LEU A 9 30.82 7.06 13.65
CA LEU A 9 29.82 6.71 14.67
C LEU A 9 28.65 5.95 14.03
N LEU A 10 28.48 4.68 14.41
CA LEU A 10 27.22 3.95 14.23
C LEU A 10 26.18 4.53 15.19
N ALA A 11 25.14 5.16 14.67
CA ALA A 11 23.90 5.34 15.40
C ALA A 11 23.13 4.01 15.37
N LEU A 12 23.19 3.26 16.47
CA LEU A 12 22.33 2.10 16.71
C LEU A 12 20.89 2.58 16.89
N ALA A 13 19.99 2.16 16.01
CA ALA A 13 18.55 2.23 16.25
C ALA A 13 18.19 1.32 17.44
N PRO A 14 17.33 1.76 18.38
CA PRO A 14 16.99 0.93 19.54
C PRO A 14 16.14 -0.27 19.10
N ALA A 15 16.57 -1.46 19.50
CA ALA A 15 15.79 -2.68 19.40
C ALA A 15 14.49 -2.57 20.20
N CYS A 16 13.40 -3.13 19.66
CA CYS A 16 12.06 -3.16 20.24
C CYS A 16 12.07 -3.62 21.71
N GLY A 17 11.69 -2.72 22.63
CA GLY A 17 11.39 -3.01 24.03
C GLY A 17 9.89 -2.91 24.30
N ASP A 18 9.38 -3.91 25.01
CA ASP A 18 7.97 -4.20 25.30
C ASP A 18 7.30 -3.17 26.24
N ARG A 19 5.98 -2.96 26.10
CA ARG A 19 5.16 -2.20 27.08
C ARG A 19 4.53 -3.18 28.08
N GLY A 20 5.24 -3.47 29.16
CA GLY A 20 4.67 -3.99 30.40
C GLY A 20 4.27 -2.82 31.31
N GLY A 21 3.01 -2.76 31.72
CA GLY A 21 2.51 -1.73 32.62
C GLY A 21 2.91 -1.99 34.06
N ASP A 22 3.22 -0.92 34.78
CA ASP A 22 3.08 -0.84 36.24
C ASP A 22 2.67 0.59 36.62
N HIS A 23 1.66 0.66 37.47
CA HIS A 23 1.12 1.87 38.07
C HIS A 23 2.07 2.39 39.14
N GLU A 24 2.49 3.66 39.05
CA GLU A 24 2.76 4.46 40.25
C GLU A 24 2.56 5.96 39.97
N ALA A 25 1.82 6.59 40.89
CA ALA A 25 1.44 7.99 40.85
C ALA A 25 2.57 8.87 41.38
N LEU A 26 2.79 10.06 40.80
CA LEU A 26 3.33 11.21 41.54
C LEU A 26 3.04 12.57 40.88
N ALA A 27 2.30 13.35 41.67
CA ALA A 27 2.14 14.80 41.79
C ALA A 27 2.76 15.79 40.76
N THR A 28 1.85 16.61 40.23
CA THR A 28 1.91 18.07 39.98
C THR A 28 3.13 18.87 40.46
N THR A 29 3.68 19.69 39.56
CA THR A 29 3.96 21.13 39.78
C THR A 29 3.96 21.88 38.44
N ALA A 30 3.59 23.16 38.45
CA ALA A 30 3.26 23.99 37.29
C ALA A 30 4.27 25.13 37.03
N ALA A 31 4.45 25.42 35.73
CA ALA A 31 4.69 26.73 35.06
C ALA A 31 6.07 27.45 35.25
N PRO A 32 6.45 28.48 34.44
CA PRO A 32 5.75 29.11 33.29
C PRO A 32 6.61 29.46 32.02
N SER A 33 5.88 29.83 30.96
CA SER A 33 6.12 30.73 29.80
C SER A 33 7.52 31.24 29.39
N GLY A 34 7.81 31.23 28.08
CA GLY A 34 8.85 32.03 27.43
C GLY A 34 8.65 32.25 25.92
N ALA A 35 8.23 33.47 25.57
CA ALA A 35 8.28 34.26 24.33
C ALA A 35 8.65 33.67 22.94
N ARG A 36 7.84 34.12 21.96
CA ARG A 36 8.07 34.16 20.50
C ARG A 36 9.34 34.93 20.11
N ALA A 37 9.99 34.51 19.03
CA ALA A 37 10.71 35.41 18.13
C ALA A 37 10.59 34.93 16.67
N SER A 38 10.08 35.84 15.84
CA SER A 38 9.98 35.80 14.38
C SER A 38 11.31 36.16 13.72
N ALA A 39 11.69 35.48 12.63
CA ALA A 39 12.73 35.94 11.73
C ALA A 39 12.32 35.74 10.27
N SER A 40 12.62 36.77 9.50
CA SER A 40 12.13 37.12 8.16
C SER A 40 12.85 36.42 7.02
N ALA A 41 12.13 36.35 5.90
CA ALA A 41 12.56 35.86 4.60
C ALA A 41 13.72 36.65 3.97
N ALA A 42 14.54 35.93 3.19
CA ALA A 42 15.34 36.50 2.11
C ALA A 42 15.20 35.58 0.89
N ALA A 43 14.54 36.10 -0.15
CA ALA A 43 14.36 35.45 -1.44
C ALA A 43 15.63 35.63 -2.30
N SER A 44 16.09 34.55 -2.92
CA SER A 44 17.05 34.60 -4.03
C SER A 44 16.47 33.80 -5.19
N ALA A 45 16.21 34.52 -6.29
CA ALA A 45 15.76 33.98 -7.55
C ALA A 45 16.96 33.41 -8.31
N SER A 46 16.85 32.18 -8.80
CA SER A 46 17.71 31.67 -9.88
C SER A 46 16.87 30.81 -10.82
N GLY A 47 16.98 31.12 -12.11
CA GLY A 47 16.11 30.66 -13.17
C GLY A 47 16.30 29.17 -13.50
N SER A 48 15.17 28.51 -13.69
CA SER A 48 15.05 27.14 -14.17
C SER A 48 15.05 27.13 -15.71
N GLN A 49 16.14 26.66 -16.31
CA GLN A 49 16.10 26.13 -17.67
C GLN A 49 15.88 24.62 -17.59
N SER A 50 14.68 24.19 -17.96
CA SER A 50 14.30 22.78 -18.05
C SER A 50 14.82 22.21 -19.37
N ALA A 51 15.77 21.28 -19.31
CA ALA A 51 16.14 20.48 -20.47
C ALA A 51 15.08 19.37 -20.66
N ALA A 52 14.38 19.41 -21.78
CA ALA A 52 13.34 18.46 -22.13
C ALA A 52 13.97 17.10 -22.47
N VAL A 53 13.65 16.08 -21.67
CA VAL A 53 13.82 14.68 -22.06
C VAL A 53 12.79 14.40 -23.15
N SER A 54 13.24 14.00 -24.34
CA SER A 54 12.35 13.52 -25.40
C SER A 54 11.86 12.12 -25.03
N ALA A 55 10.91 12.05 -24.10
CA ALA A 55 9.92 10.99 -24.14
C ALA A 55 9.13 11.23 -25.42
N ALA A 56 8.98 10.20 -26.28
CA ALA A 56 8.05 10.29 -27.40
C ALA A 56 6.71 10.82 -26.84
N PRO A 57 6.12 11.89 -27.41
CA PRO A 57 4.92 12.48 -26.87
C PRO A 57 3.85 11.39 -26.82
N SER A 58 3.48 10.96 -25.61
CA SER A 58 2.38 10.04 -25.44
C SER A 58 1.13 10.77 -25.90
N ALA A 59 0.39 10.15 -26.83
CA ALA A 59 -0.86 10.74 -27.32
C ALA A 59 -1.74 11.09 -26.10
N PRO A 60 -2.37 12.29 -26.09
CA PRO A 60 -3.30 12.63 -25.04
C PRO A 60 -4.44 11.59 -24.99
N PRO A 61 -5.12 11.46 -23.85
CA PRO A 61 -6.29 10.60 -23.76
C PRO A 61 -7.32 10.96 -24.83
N LEU A 62 -8.02 9.93 -25.33
CA LEU A 62 -9.08 10.05 -26.32
C LEU A 62 -10.07 11.15 -25.94
N ALA A 63 -10.46 11.98 -26.91
CA ALA A 63 -11.49 12.98 -26.69
C ALA A 63 -12.78 12.34 -26.13
N ALA A 64 -13.39 12.96 -25.11
CA ALA A 64 -14.51 12.40 -24.38
C ALA A 64 -15.67 11.93 -25.29
N SER A 65 -16.05 12.74 -26.28
CA SER A 65 -17.10 12.38 -27.24
C SER A 65 -16.72 11.17 -28.10
N ALA A 66 -15.45 11.05 -28.50
CA ALA A 66 -14.98 9.91 -29.28
C ALA A 66 -14.92 8.63 -28.44
N ALA A 67 -14.49 8.73 -27.18
CA ALA A 67 -14.51 7.61 -26.23
C ALA A 67 -15.93 7.08 -26.02
N ALA A 68 -16.89 7.99 -25.77
CA ALA A 68 -18.28 7.63 -25.62
C ALA A 68 -18.88 7.00 -26.89
N ALA A 69 -18.53 7.49 -28.08
CA ALA A 69 -19.00 6.91 -29.35
C ALA A 69 -18.48 5.49 -29.61
N LYS A 70 -17.29 5.15 -29.10
CA LYS A 70 -16.73 3.78 -29.17
C LYS A 70 -17.38 2.81 -28.19
N VAL A 71 -18.07 3.31 -27.15
CA VAL A 71 -18.78 2.48 -26.17
C VAL A 71 -20.24 2.32 -26.60
N GLY A 72 -20.61 1.09 -26.94
CA GLY A 72 -21.99 0.74 -27.26
C GLY A 72 -22.96 0.86 -26.07
N PRO A 73 -24.21 0.42 -26.24
CA PRO A 73 -25.21 0.48 -25.16
C PRO A 73 -24.82 -0.36 -23.94
N LYS A 74 -24.10 -1.47 -24.14
CA LYS A 74 -23.57 -2.33 -23.07
C LYS A 74 -22.18 -1.86 -22.64
N CYS A 75 -22.08 -1.53 -21.36
CA CYS A 75 -20.86 -1.08 -20.69
C CYS A 75 -20.37 -2.21 -19.80
N ALA A 76 -19.13 -2.65 -20.01
CA ALA A 76 -18.53 -3.75 -19.25
C ALA A 76 -17.08 -3.44 -18.91
N GLN A 77 -16.62 -4.00 -17.79
CA GLN A 77 -15.20 -4.05 -17.45
C GLN A 77 -14.46 -4.70 -18.61
N GLY A 78 -13.33 -4.12 -19.02
CA GLY A 78 -12.53 -4.70 -20.08
C GLY A 78 -11.64 -5.83 -19.57
N LYS A 79 -11.10 -6.63 -20.48
CA LYS A 79 -10.06 -7.63 -20.12
C LYS A 79 -8.73 -6.98 -19.79
N GLU A 80 -8.49 -5.78 -20.32
CA GLU A 80 -7.21 -5.04 -20.23
C GLU A 80 -7.19 -4.01 -19.08
N GLY A 81 -8.31 -3.80 -18.38
CA GLY A 81 -8.36 -2.85 -17.28
C GLY A 81 -9.62 -2.98 -16.42
N SER A 82 -9.49 -2.57 -15.16
CA SER A 82 -10.56 -2.63 -14.17
C SER A 82 -10.87 -1.25 -13.58
N ILE A 83 -12.15 -0.88 -13.55
CA ILE A 83 -12.66 0.35 -12.93
C ILE A 83 -13.25 0.02 -11.57
N ALA A 84 -12.64 0.55 -10.52
CA ALA A 84 -13.18 0.59 -9.16
C ALA A 84 -13.76 1.97 -8.85
N ILE A 85 -14.75 2.00 -7.96
CA ILE A 85 -15.36 3.24 -7.49
C ILE A 85 -15.42 3.28 -5.96
N SER A 86 -15.51 4.49 -5.43
CA SER A 86 -15.74 4.74 -4.01
C SER A 86 -16.51 6.06 -3.84
N PRO A 87 -17.53 6.14 -2.96
CA PRO A 87 -17.99 5.09 -2.03
C PRO A 87 -18.71 3.92 -2.72
N GLU A 88 -18.99 2.84 -1.97
CA GLU A 88 -19.71 1.64 -2.44
C GLU A 88 -21.09 1.99 -3.01
N ALA A 89 -21.77 2.94 -2.37
CA ALA A 89 -23.06 3.48 -2.77
C ALA A 89 -22.94 5.01 -2.96
N PRO A 90 -22.64 5.49 -4.18
CA PRO A 90 -22.54 6.90 -4.50
C PRO A 90 -23.88 7.64 -4.30
N ALA A 91 -23.80 8.82 -3.71
CA ALA A 91 -24.94 9.71 -3.51
C ALA A 91 -24.75 11.01 -4.32
N PRO A 92 -25.84 11.69 -4.71
CA PRO A 92 -25.77 13.01 -5.33
C PRO A 92 -24.96 13.99 -4.46
N ASP A 93 -24.28 14.94 -5.11
CA ASP A 93 -23.54 16.02 -4.46
C ASP A 93 -22.42 15.57 -3.48
N LYS A 94 -22.04 14.29 -3.53
CA LYS A 94 -20.88 13.74 -2.83
C LYS A 94 -19.83 13.27 -3.83
N PRO A 95 -18.52 13.45 -3.53
CA PRO A 95 -17.47 13.03 -4.45
C PRO A 95 -17.55 11.54 -4.80
N LEU A 96 -17.56 11.24 -6.10
CA LEU A 96 -17.37 9.90 -6.65
C LEU A 96 -15.91 9.76 -7.07
N ARG A 97 -15.18 8.92 -6.34
CA ARG A 97 -13.79 8.56 -6.66
C ARG A 97 -13.77 7.38 -7.60
N VAL A 98 -12.93 7.47 -8.62
CA VAL A 98 -12.75 6.45 -9.66
C VAL A 98 -11.28 6.06 -9.70
N MET A 99 -11.01 4.75 -9.70
CA MET A 99 -9.67 4.20 -9.90
C MET A 99 -9.71 3.22 -11.07
N LEU A 100 -8.84 3.45 -12.05
CA LEU A 100 -8.54 2.50 -13.12
C LEU A 100 -7.23 1.78 -12.78
N THR A 101 -7.18 0.47 -12.99
CA THR A 101 -5.94 -0.32 -12.99
C THR A 101 -5.76 -1.08 -14.30
N THR A 102 -4.52 -1.20 -14.76
CA THR A 102 -4.15 -1.96 -15.97
C THR A 102 -2.68 -2.40 -15.94
N HIS A 103 -2.36 -3.53 -16.57
CA HIS A 103 -0.98 -4.00 -16.76
C HIS A 103 -0.37 -3.58 -18.10
N GLU A 104 -1.15 -2.87 -18.92
CA GLU A 104 -0.74 -2.46 -20.25
C GLU A 104 0.26 -1.29 -20.24
N SER A 105 1.37 -1.44 -20.94
CA SER A 105 2.57 -0.61 -20.74
C SER A 105 2.62 0.71 -21.52
N ALA A 106 1.78 0.89 -22.55
CA ALA A 106 1.82 2.05 -23.45
C ALA A 106 0.60 2.98 -23.34
N GLY A 107 0.73 4.24 -23.79
CA GLY A 107 -0.36 5.21 -23.93
C GLY A 107 -0.83 5.87 -22.63
N THR A 108 -1.22 7.15 -22.68
CA THR A 108 -1.67 7.94 -21.52
C THR A 108 -3.02 7.43 -21.01
N LEU A 109 -3.19 7.26 -19.69
CA LEU A 109 -4.47 6.85 -19.12
C LEU A 109 -5.41 8.06 -18.93
N GLY A 110 -6.70 7.85 -19.15
CA GLY A 110 -7.71 8.87 -18.93
C GLY A 110 -9.05 8.32 -18.47
N ILE A 111 -9.82 9.14 -17.77
CA ILE A 111 -11.17 8.82 -17.30
C ILE A 111 -12.15 9.80 -17.94
N VAL A 112 -13.16 9.25 -18.60
CA VAL A 112 -14.29 9.98 -19.18
C VAL A 112 -15.54 9.68 -18.36
N VAL A 113 -16.31 10.71 -18.07
CA VAL A 113 -17.56 10.63 -17.31
C VAL A 113 -18.72 11.06 -18.20
N VAL A 114 -19.78 10.27 -18.23
CA VAL A 114 -21.03 10.58 -18.91
C VAL A 114 -22.15 10.55 -17.88
N GLU A 115 -22.55 11.74 -17.42
CA GLU A 115 -23.65 11.89 -16.47
C GLU A 115 -25.02 11.66 -17.13
N PRO A 116 -26.08 11.38 -16.34
CA PRO A 116 -27.46 11.30 -16.83
C PRO A 116 -27.86 12.52 -17.67
N GLY A 117 -28.21 12.28 -18.94
CA GLY A 117 -28.59 13.32 -19.90
C GLY A 117 -27.47 14.32 -20.25
N GLY A 118 -26.24 14.09 -19.78
CA GLY A 118 -25.09 14.95 -19.97
C GLY A 118 -24.26 14.58 -21.21
N SER A 119 -23.44 15.53 -21.66
CA SER A 119 -22.38 15.24 -22.63
C SER A 119 -21.19 14.57 -21.96
N PRO A 120 -20.44 13.68 -22.65
CA PRO A 120 -19.20 13.11 -22.13
C PRO A 120 -18.16 14.19 -21.79
N THR A 121 -17.51 14.08 -20.64
CA THR A 121 -16.45 14.99 -20.18
C THR A 121 -15.20 14.24 -19.74
N ASN A 122 -14.02 14.82 -19.99
CA ASN A 122 -12.75 14.30 -19.48
C ASN A 122 -12.61 14.71 -18.00
N ALA A 123 -12.36 13.75 -17.12
CA ALA A 123 -12.03 14.02 -15.73
C ALA A 123 -10.53 14.32 -15.60
N THR A 124 -10.19 15.26 -14.71
CA THR A 124 -8.79 15.47 -14.30
C THR A 124 -8.28 14.19 -13.65
N THR A 125 -7.27 13.59 -14.27
CA THR A 125 -6.78 12.26 -13.92
C THR A 125 -5.35 12.34 -13.40
N GLU A 126 -5.11 11.71 -12.26
CA GLU A 126 -3.77 11.48 -11.71
C GLU A 126 -3.29 10.10 -12.12
N GLU A 127 -2.31 10.03 -13.02
CA GLU A 127 -1.75 8.76 -13.49
C GLU A 127 -0.56 8.29 -12.65
N ARG A 128 -0.44 6.99 -12.42
CA ARG A 128 0.74 6.33 -11.83
C ARG A 128 1.23 5.19 -12.71
N LEU A 129 2.56 5.06 -12.76
CA LEU A 129 3.25 4.12 -13.65
C LEU A 129 3.33 2.68 -13.11
N GLY A 130 2.99 2.47 -11.83
CA GLY A 130 2.77 1.15 -11.29
C GLY A 130 4.02 0.28 -11.08
N PRO A 131 3.82 -1.04 -10.92
CA PRO A 131 2.69 -1.85 -11.41
C PRO A 131 1.56 -2.02 -10.35
N PRO A 132 0.31 -2.32 -10.74
CA PRO A 132 -0.24 -2.06 -12.07
C PRO A 132 -0.20 -0.55 -12.35
N ARG A 133 -0.22 -0.15 -13.63
CA ARG A 133 -0.48 1.27 -13.94
C ARG A 133 -1.87 1.62 -13.44
N SER A 134 -2.02 2.84 -12.96
CA SER A 134 -3.30 3.30 -12.43
C SER A 134 -3.61 4.74 -12.80
N ALA A 135 -4.90 5.06 -12.80
CA ALA A 135 -5.41 6.40 -13.01
C ALA A 135 -6.52 6.69 -12.00
N PHE A 136 -6.38 7.78 -11.26
CA PHE A 136 -7.33 8.23 -10.26
C PHE A 136 -8.03 9.51 -10.70
N ALA A 137 -9.34 9.60 -10.49
CA ALA A 137 -10.11 10.83 -10.65
C ALA A 137 -11.13 10.98 -9.51
N SER A 138 -11.43 12.23 -9.15
CA SER A 138 -12.50 12.59 -8.23
C SER A 138 -13.55 13.42 -8.97
N VAL A 139 -14.76 12.89 -9.08
CA VAL A 139 -15.93 13.57 -9.67
C VAL A 139 -16.70 14.23 -8.54
N GLY A 140 -16.71 15.56 -8.48
CA GLY A 140 -17.11 16.30 -7.27
C GLY A 140 -18.59 16.15 -6.84
N ALA A 141 -19.53 16.28 -7.78
CA ALA A 141 -20.96 16.26 -7.51
C ALA A 141 -21.70 15.54 -8.65
N PRO A 142 -21.66 14.20 -8.69
CA PRO A 142 -22.32 13.45 -9.74
C PRO A 142 -23.85 13.61 -9.63
N LYS A 143 -24.53 13.76 -10.77
CA LYS A 143 -25.99 13.83 -10.81
C LYS A 143 -26.67 12.51 -10.43
N GLU A 144 -27.85 12.60 -9.84
CA GLU A 144 -28.72 11.45 -9.59
C GLU A 144 -29.05 10.72 -10.89
N GLY A 145 -28.98 9.38 -10.84
CA GLY A 145 -29.22 8.47 -11.94
C GLY A 145 -27.96 7.72 -12.39
N LYS A 146 -28.04 7.14 -13.58
CA LYS A 146 -27.00 6.29 -14.14
C LYS A 146 -25.84 7.11 -14.74
N THR A 147 -24.73 7.17 -14.03
CA THR A 147 -23.47 7.76 -14.51
C THR A 147 -22.60 6.68 -15.15
N ARG A 148 -22.08 6.93 -16.35
CA ARG A 148 -21.18 6.01 -17.06
C ARG A 148 -19.74 6.50 -16.98
N ILE A 149 -18.86 5.61 -16.57
CA ILE A 149 -17.41 5.83 -16.47
C ILE A 149 -16.73 5.04 -17.58
N ILE A 150 -15.89 5.70 -18.37
CA ILE A 150 -15.15 5.10 -19.47
C ILE A 150 -13.67 5.34 -19.22
N ALA A 151 -12.90 4.27 -19.12
CA ALA A 151 -11.46 4.32 -19.02
C ALA A 151 -10.84 4.27 -20.41
N THR A 152 -9.84 5.11 -20.63
CA THR A 152 -9.15 5.24 -21.92
C THR A 152 -7.65 5.08 -21.77
N ARG A 153 -7.00 4.67 -22.86
CA ARG A 153 -5.55 4.56 -23.02
C ARG A 153 -5.20 5.09 -24.40
N GLY A 154 -4.61 6.28 -24.48
CA GLY A 154 -4.48 7.00 -25.75
C GLY A 154 -5.84 7.05 -26.45
N ASP A 155 -5.92 6.55 -27.69
CA ASP A 155 -7.16 6.53 -28.49
C ASP A 155 -8.05 5.30 -28.25
N GLU A 156 -7.75 4.44 -27.29
CA GLU A 156 -8.49 3.21 -27.03
C GLU A 156 -9.36 3.29 -25.77
N VAL A 157 -10.48 2.57 -25.77
CA VAL A 157 -11.29 2.34 -24.58
C VAL A 157 -10.87 1.03 -23.95
N VAL A 158 -10.38 1.08 -22.72
CA VAL A 158 -9.86 -0.11 -22.01
C VAL A 158 -10.88 -0.74 -21.08
N ALA A 159 -11.81 0.04 -20.53
CA ALA A 159 -12.89 -0.47 -19.68
C ALA A 159 -14.06 0.50 -19.62
N CYS A 160 -15.24 -0.01 -19.28
CA CYS A 160 -16.42 0.80 -19.02
C CYS A 160 -17.16 0.29 -17.78
N ARG A 161 -17.66 1.21 -16.95
CA ARG A 161 -18.53 0.87 -15.82
C ARG A 161 -19.70 1.84 -15.71
N ASP A 162 -20.91 1.29 -15.63
CA ASP A 162 -22.09 2.04 -15.25
C ASP A 162 -22.22 2.07 -13.72
N VAL A 163 -22.55 3.25 -13.17
CA VAL A 163 -22.64 3.54 -11.75
C VAL A 163 -24.00 4.17 -11.47
N GLU A 164 -24.75 3.58 -10.54
CA GLU A 164 -26.00 4.16 -10.07
C GLU A 164 -25.72 5.16 -8.94
N VAL A 165 -26.07 6.44 -9.16
CA VAL A 165 -25.97 7.51 -8.17
C VAL A 165 -27.36 7.80 -7.65
N LYS A 166 -27.59 7.66 -6.35
CA LYS A 166 -28.92 7.88 -5.75
C LYS A 166 -28.83 8.28 -4.30
N GLU A 167 -29.84 9.02 -3.83
CA GLU A 167 -29.89 9.45 -2.43
C GLU A 167 -29.86 8.22 -1.51
N ARG A 168 -29.02 8.28 -0.47
CA ARG A 168 -28.80 7.14 0.41
C ARG A 168 -29.70 7.26 1.64
N GLN A 169 -30.67 6.36 1.74
CA GLN A 169 -31.35 6.12 3.02
C GLN A 169 -30.35 5.53 4.03
N GLY A 170 -30.50 5.90 5.31
CA GLY A 170 -29.50 5.67 6.36
C GLY A 170 -28.81 4.30 6.34
N VAL A 171 -27.49 4.29 6.53
CA VAL A 171 -26.67 3.08 6.47
C VAL A 171 -26.83 2.26 7.75
N ASP A 172 -27.14 0.96 7.63
CA ASP A 172 -27.17 0.08 8.80
C ASP A 172 -25.76 -0.08 9.36
N ARG A 173 -25.56 0.46 10.57
CA ARG A 173 -24.33 0.37 11.34
C ARG A 173 -24.21 -0.94 12.11
N ARG A 174 -25.29 -1.73 12.22
CA ARG A 174 -25.28 -3.01 12.94
C ARG A 174 -24.42 -4.02 12.20
N ALA A 175 -23.56 -4.68 12.95
CA ALA A 175 -22.66 -5.68 12.45
C ALA A 175 -23.34 -7.04 12.35
N HIS A 176 -22.97 -7.81 11.33
CA HIS A 176 -23.59 -9.10 11.03
C HIS A 176 -22.93 -10.23 11.83
N GLY A 177 -23.74 -11.03 12.54
CA GLY A 177 -23.26 -12.17 13.33
C GLY A 177 -22.16 -11.77 14.33
N GLN A 178 -21.18 -12.66 14.53
CA GLN A 178 -20.04 -12.46 15.45
C GLN A 178 -18.69 -12.32 14.73
N LYS A 179 -18.67 -12.37 13.39
CA LYS A 179 -17.44 -12.23 12.58
C LYS A 179 -17.01 -10.75 12.49
N PRO A 180 -15.71 -10.43 12.30
CA PRO A 180 -15.20 -9.06 12.14
C PRO A 180 -15.97 -8.22 11.13
N TRP A 181 -16.22 -8.77 9.94
CA TRP A 181 -17.06 -8.19 8.90
C TRP A 181 -17.70 -9.28 8.04
N ARG A 182 -18.61 -8.86 7.15
CA ARG A 182 -19.22 -9.77 6.17
C ARG A 182 -18.31 -9.86 4.96
N VAL A 183 -17.82 -11.07 4.67
CA VAL A 183 -17.17 -11.38 3.40
C VAL A 183 -18.26 -11.52 2.33
N VAL A 184 -18.12 -10.79 1.22
CA VAL A 184 -19.11 -10.79 0.11
C VAL A 184 -18.50 -11.21 -1.22
N ARG A 185 -17.16 -11.28 -1.29
CA ARG A 185 -16.40 -11.68 -2.48
C ARG A 185 -15.01 -12.17 -2.09
N GLY A 186 -14.37 -12.94 -2.95
CA GLY A 186 -12.98 -13.39 -2.79
C GLY A 186 -11.96 -12.44 -3.41
N TRP A 187 -10.68 -12.69 -3.14
CA TRP A 187 -9.58 -12.04 -3.85
C TRP A 187 -9.52 -12.54 -5.30
N ASP A 188 -9.30 -11.62 -6.22
CA ASP A 188 -9.01 -11.86 -7.63
C ASP A 188 -7.92 -10.89 -8.12
N ALA A 189 -7.47 -11.04 -9.36
CA ALA A 189 -6.43 -10.18 -9.92
C ALA A 189 -6.79 -8.68 -9.85
N ALA A 190 -8.06 -8.34 -10.09
CA ALA A 190 -8.52 -6.95 -10.05
C ALA A 190 -8.50 -6.37 -8.62
N ALA A 191 -8.82 -7.17 -7.60
CA ALA A 191 -8.72 -6.79 -6.20
C ALA A 191 -7.27 -6.61 -5.74
N GLU A 192 -6.35 -7.48 -6.19
CA GLU A 192 -4.91 -7.33 -5.94
C GLU A 192 -4.34 -6.07 -6.59
N ASP A 193 -4.73 -5.82 -7.84
CA ASP A 193 -4.32 -4.63 -8.59
C ASP A 193 -4.84 -3.35 -7.95
N LEU A 194 -6.11 -3.35 -7.53
CA LEU A 194 -6.70 -2.23 -6.79
C LEU A 194 -6.02 -2.02 -5.44
N TYR A 195 -5.62 -3.08 -4.74
CA TYR A 195 -4.86 -2.97 -3.49
C TYR A 195 -3.53 -2.26 -3.73
N SER A 196 -2.77 -2.66 -4.75
CA SER A 196 -1.51 -2.01 -5.11
C SER A 196 -1.72 -0.54 -5.49
N ALA A 197 -2.67 -0.23 -6.37
CA ALA A 197 -2.96 1.16 -6.76
C ALA A 197 -3.43 2.02 -5.57
N TRP A 198 -4.20 1.44 -4.64
CA TRP A 198 -4.62 2.11 -3.41
C TRP A 198 -3.44 2.43 -2.48
N ILE A 199 -2.51 1.48 -2.29
CA ILE A 199 -1.28 1.72 -1.51
C ILE A 199 -0.47 2.86 -2.14
N GLU A 200 -0.27 2.83 -3.45
CA GLU A 200 0.49 3.88 -4.15
C GLU A 200 -0.16 5.25 -3.97
N LYS A 201 -1.49 5.35 -4.13
CA LYS A 201 -2.23 6.61 -3.97
C LYS A 201 -2.27 7.10 -2.52
N LEU A 202 -2.40 6.20 -1.54
CA LEU A 202 -2.48 6.55 -0.12
C LEU A 202 -1.18 7.19 0.38
N PHE A 203 -0.04 6.61 0.00
CA PHE A 203 1.29 7.07 0.41
C PHE A 203 1.96 8.01 -0.60
N ASP A 204 1.22 8.43 -1.63
CA ASP A 204 1.78 9.22 -2.71
C ASP A 204 2.32 10.56 -2.18
N VAL A 205 3.62 10.74 -2.34
CA VAL A 205 4.33 11.97 -2.03
C VAL A 205 5.42 12.14 -3.08
N ASP A 206 5.68 13.39 -3.44
CA ASP A 206 6.81 13.75 -4.29
C ASP A 206 8.11 13.08 -3.80
N GLU A 207 8.94 12.64 -4.75
CA GLU A 207 10.18 11.91 -4.48
C GLU A 207 11.13 12.68 -3.56
N THR A 208 11.10 14.01 -3.64
CA THR A 208 11.95 14.94 -2.88
C THR A 208 11.41 15.33 -1.52
N LYS A 209 10.11 15.08 -1.27
CA LYS A 209 9.46 15.45 -0.02
C LYS A 209 9.47 14.28 0.95
N SER A 210 9.68 14.56 2.22
CA SER A 210 9.47 13.56 3.27
C SER A 210 7.97 13.31 3.46
N LEU A 211 7.65 12.09 3.88
CA LEU A 211 6.36 11.77 4.47
C LEU A 211 6.66 11.22 5.87
N SER A 212 6.10 11.85 6.89
CA SER A 212 6.16 11.39 8.26
C SER A 212 4.91 11.91 8.96
N VAL A 213 4.02 11.00 9.35
CA VAL A 213 2.76 11.35 10.02
C VAL A 213 2.69 10.64 11.37
N PRO A 214 2.06 11.24 12.40
CA PRO A 214 1.98 10.63 13.74
C PRO A 214 1.33 9.26 13.78
N SER A 215 0.50 8.91 12.79
CA SER A 215 -0.14 7.61 12.68
C SER A 215 -0.71 7.34 11.29
N LEU A 216 -0.99 6.07 10.99
CA LEU A 216 -1.60 5.67 9.72
C LEU A 216 -2.95 6.36 9.47
N HIS A 217 -3.75 6.58 10.52
CA HIS A 217 -5.08 7.16 10.36
C HIS A 217 -5.07 8.61 9.87
N GLU A 218 -3.96 9.35 10.00
CA GLU A 218 -3.82 10.68 9.39
C GLU A 218 -3.92 10.61 7.85
N LEU A 219 -3.44 9.51 7.25
CA LEU A 219 -3.52 9.29 5.81
C LEU A 219 -4.88 8.74 5.39
N THR A 220 -5.44 7.81 6.17
CA THR A 220 -6.74 7.21 5.82
C THR A 220 -7.90 8.19 5.99
N ARG A 221 -7.74 9.24 6.81
CA ARG A 221 -8.70 10.34 6.99
C ARG A 221 -8.63 11.43 5.91
N ASP A 222 -7.59 11.46 5.09
CA ASP A 222 -7.48 12.43 4.01
C ASP A 222 -8.20 11.90 2.76
N ALA A 223 -9.36 12.47 2.44
CA ALA A 223 -10.17 12.09 1.28
C ALA A 223 -9.48 12.31 -0.08
N ASN A 224 -8.44 13.14 -0.15
CA ASN A 224 -7.66 13.35 -1.37
C ASN A 224 -6.56 12.28 -1.57
N ARG A 225 -6.14 11.62 -0.49
CA ARG A 225 -5.15 10.53 -0.50
C ARG A 225 -5.81 9.17 -0.51
N ASN A 226 -6.85 8.99 0.30
CA ASN A 226 -7.47 7.70 0.47
C ASN A 226 -8.62 7.52 -0.53
N PHE A 227 -8.36 6.77 -1.60
CA PHE A 227 -9.41 6.36 -2.55
C PHE A 227 -10.62 5.71 -1.84
N LEU A 228 -10.37 4.97 -0.76
CA LEU A 228 -11.39 4.28 0.04
C LEU A 228 -11.93 5.11 1.21
N PHE A 229 -11.69 6.43 1.24
CA PHE A 229 -12.24 7.30 2.29
C PHE A 229 -13.76 7.15 2.39
N ASP A 230 -14.26 6.86 3.59
CA ASP A 230 -15.68 6.64 3.91
C ASP A 230 -16.41 5.75 2.89
N HIS A 231 -15.71 4.75 2.35
CA HIS A 231 -16.21 3.85 1.31
C HIS A 231 -17.56 3.20 1.67
N LEU A 232 -17.72 2.83 2.93
CA LEU A 232 -18.94 2.17 3.41
C LEU A 232 -20.05 3.18 3.76
N GLY A 233 -19.72 4.47 3.88
CA GLY A 233 -20.60 5.53 4.36
C GLY A 233 -20.97 5.37 5.85
N LEU A 234 -20.06 4.82 6.65
CA LEU A 234 -20.29 4.60 8.10
C LEU A 234 -19.56 5.65 8.95
N GLY A 235 -18.84 6.59 8.34
CA GLY A 235 -17.87 7.43 9.03
C GLY A 235 -16.69 6.62 9.55
N GLU A 236 -16.34 5.51 8.90
CA GLU A 236 -15.24 4.65 9.39
C GLU A 236 -13.87 5.32 9.31
N ASP A 237 -13.72 6.38 8.51
CA ASP A 237 -12.55 7.26 8.46
C ASP A 237 -12.82 8.64 9.06
N ALA A 238 -13.85 8.79 9.90
CA ALA A 238 -14.01 10.00 10.68
C ALA A 238 -12.90 10.13 11.75
N PRO A 239 -12.72 11.33 12.35
CA PRO A 239 -11.92 11.46 13.55
C PRO A 239 -12.36 10.49 14.65
N SER A 240 -11.45 10.18 15.55
CA SER A 240 -11.80 9.44 16.77
C SER A 240 -12.66 10.32 17.69
N PRO A 241 -13.62 9.74 18.43
CA PRO A 241 -13.84 8.31 18.56
C PRO A 241 -14.62 7.69 17.40
N GLU A 242 -15.33 8.41 16.54
CA GLU A 242 -16.31 7.84 15.60
C GLU A 242 -15.72 6.86 14.58
N GLY A 243 -14.56 7.20 14.00
CA GLY A 243 -13.85 6.38 13.03
C GLY A 243 -12.79 5.45 13.64
N LEU A 244 -12.11 4.71 12.76
CA LEU A 244 -11.04 3.78 13.14
C LEU A 244 -9.83 4.53 13.72
N ARG A 245 -9.20 3.93 14.73
CA ARG A 245 -7.88 4.33 15.21
C ARG A 245 -6.84 3.35 14.65
N LEU A 246 -5.96 3.86 13.78
CA LEU A 246 -4.92 3.07 13.11
C LEU A 246 -3.55 3.65 13.44
N ASP A 247 -2.84 3.00 14.35
CA ASP A 247 -1.51 3.34 14.85
C ASP A 247 -0.59 2.10 14.90
N PRO A 248 -0.43 1.35 13.78
CA PRO A 248 0.37 0.13 13.76
C PRO A 248 1.88 0.42 13.85
N ASP A 249 2.63 -0.51 14.44
CA ASP A 249 4.09 -0.55 14.29
C ASP A 249 4.51 -1.19 12.95
N CYS A 250 5.80 -1.38 12.72
CA CYS A 250 6.31 -1.94 11.47
C CYS A 250 5.77 -3.34 11.15
N ALA A 251 5.62 -4.20 12.17
CA ALA A 251 5.15 -5.56 11.99
C ALA A 251 3.64 -5.59 11.74
N ASP A 252 2.88 -4.72 12.40
CA ASP A 252 1.43 -4.62 12.26
C ASP A 252 1.00 -3.90 10.97
N LEU A 253 1.82 -2.97 10.45
CA LEU A 253 1.48 -2.11 9.33
C LEU A 253 0.99 -2.86 8.08
N PRO A 254 1.69 -3.87 7.53
CA PRO A 254 1.22 -4.61 6.36
C PRO A 254 -0.13 -5.29 6.61
N TYR A 255 -0.32 -5.89 7.79
CA TYR A 255 -1.57 -6.56 8.15
C TYR A 255 -2.70 -5.56 8.33
N THR A 256 -2.45 -4.42 8.96
CA THR A 256 -3.44 -3.36 9.18
C THR A 256 -3.90 -2.77 7.84
N LEU A 257 -2.97 -2.50 6.92
CA LEU A 257 -3.30 -2.03 5.57
C LEU A 257 -4.15 -3.06 4.80
N ARG A 258 -3.76 -4.34 4.82
CA ARG A 258 -4.47 -5.41 4.12
C ARG A 258 -5.84 -5.68 4.74
N ALA A 259 -5.96 -5.68 6.06
CA ALA A 259 -7.22 -5.84 6.78
C ALA A 259 -8.16 -4.65 6.54
N TYR A 260 -7.65 -3.41 6.59
CA TYR A 260 -8.41 -2.19 6.28
C TYR A 260 -9.01 -2.26 4.87
N PHE A 261 -8.20 -2.61 3.88
CA PHE A 261 -8.66 -2.78 2.51
C PHE A 261 -9.68 -3.92 2.41
N ALA A 262 -9.41 -5.08 3.03
CA ALA A 262 -10.31 -6.23 2.99
C ALA A 262 -11.67 -5.93 3.64
N PHE A 263 -11.70 -5.23 4.77
CA PHE A 263 -12.92 -4.78 5.44
C PHE A 263 -13.78 -3.90 4.53
N LYS A 264 -13.16 -2.90 3.88
CA LYS A 264 -13.86 -1.96 3.01
C LYS A 264 -14.35 -2.61 1.72
N MET A 265 -13.56 -3.51 1.18
CA MET A 265 -13.86 -4.22 -0.05
C MET A 265 -14.70 -5.49 0.15
N GLY A 266 -14.99 -5.87 1.40
CA GLY A 266 -15.71 -7.08 1.77
C GLY A 266 -15.00 -8.39 1.36
N LEU A 267 -13.66 -8.38 1.39
CA LEU A 267 -12.79 -9.50 1.06
C LEU A 267 -12.47 -10.35 2.30
N PRO A 268 -12.10 -11.64 2.14
CA PRO A 268 -11.58 -12.42 3.24
C PRO A 268 -10.18 -11.94 3.64
N PHE A 269 -9.80 -12.22 4.88
CA PHE A 269 -8.48 -11.93 5.42
C PHE A 269 -8.03 -13.07 6.32
N ALA A 270 -6.73 -13.37 6.33
CA ALA A 270 -6.13 -14.42 7.12
C ALA A 270 -4.74 -13.97 7.62
N PHE A 271 -4.36 -14.46 8.79
CA PHE A 271 -3.10 -14.16 9.47
C PHE A 271 -2.84 -15.22 10.54
N SER A 272 -1.61 -15.32 11.03
CA SER A 272 -1.22 -16.40 11.93
C SER A 272 -0.55 -15.88 13.20
N SER A 273 -0.72 -16.58 14.32
CA SER A 273 0.21 -16.46 15.43
C SER A 273 1.45 -17.29 15.13
N CYS A 274 2.62 -16.72 15.35
CA CYS A 274 3.89 -17.40 15.10
C CYS A 274 4.82 -17.26 16.30
N THR A 275 5.84 -18.11 16.40
CA THR A 275 6.90 -17.94 17.40
C THR A 275 7.80 -16.78 17.00
N ARG A 276 8.52 -16.18 17.95
CA ARG A 276 9.55 -15.16 17.64
C ARG A 276 10.82 -15.72 16.99
N GLY A 277 10.95 -17.04 16.95
CA GLY A 277 12.22 -17.74 16.67
C GLY A 277 13.14 -17.77 17.88
N THR A 278 14.28 -18.45 17.73
CA THR A 278 15.37 -18.52 18.69
C THR A 278 16.69 -18.33 17.95
N ARG A 279 17.82 -18.29 18.68
CA ARG A 279 19.16 -18.29 18.06
C ARG A 279 19.43 -19.53 17.20
N GLN A 280 18.65 -20.59 17.37
CA GLN A 280 18.83 -21.87 16.69
C GLN A 280 17.73 -22.19 15.68
N SER A 281 16.61 -21.46 15.69
CA SER A 281 15.43 -21.83 14.90
C SER A 281 14.65 -20.62 14.44
N ALA A 282 14.33 -20.60 13.14
CA ALA A 282 13.47 -19.59 12.56
C ALA A 282 12.07 -19.54 13.24
N PRO A 283 11.40 -18.39 13.20
CA PRO A 283 9.97 -18.29 13.48
C PRO A 283 9.15 -19.35 12.75
N ARG A 284 8.14 -19.88 13.43
CA ARG A 284 7.16 -20.84 12.86
C ARG A 284 5.76 -20.44 13.26
N CYS A 285 4.82 -20.53 12.33
CA CYS A 285 3.42 -20.27 12.63
C CYS A 285 2.78 -21.46 13.32
N LEU A 286 1.84 -21.16 14.22
CA LEU A 286 1.25 -22.12 15.16
C LEU A 286 -0.25 -22.23 14.98
N LYS A 287 -0.92 -21.08 14.83
CA LYS A 287 -2.38 -21.02 14.70
C LYS A 287 -2.77 -19.98 13.66
N HIS A 288 -3.57 -20.41 12.70
CA HIS A 288 -4.19 -19.55 11.70
C HIS A 288 -5.47 -18.92 12.23
N PHE A 289 -5.68 -17.68 11.85
CA PHE A 289 -6.87 -16.88 12.10
C PHE A 289 -7.39 -16.31 10.79
N SER A 290 -8.69 -16.04 10.74
CA SER A 290 -9.31 -15.43 9.57
C SER A 290 -10.47 -14.50 9.90
N SER A 291 -10.91 -13.73 8.91
CA SER A 291 -12.15 -12.96 8.95
C SER A 291 -13.41 -13.83 9.08
N SER A 292 -13.29 -15.16 8.95
CA SER A 292 -14.36 -16.11 9.22
C SER A 292 -14.48 -16.50 10.69
N ASP A 293 -13.47 -16.20 11.50
CA ASP A 293 -13.50 -16.49 12.94
C ASP A 293 -14.42 -15.53 13.68
N LYS A 294 -14.99 -16.01 14.79
CA LYS A 294 -15.78 -15.17 15.68
C LYS A 294 -14.87 -14.30 16.53
N LEU A 295 -15.30 -13.06 16.76
CA LEU A 295 -14.67 -12.16 17.71
C LEU A 295 -15.25 -12.34 19.11
N ASP A 296 -14.35 -12.50 20.08
CA ASP A 296 -14.71 -12.48 21.49
C ASP A 296 -15.25 -11.11 21.89
N GLN A 297 -16.45 -11.09 22.46
CA GLN A 297 -17.17 -9.86 22.83
C GLN A 297 -17.31 -8.90 21.63
N ALA A 298 -17.73 -9.43 20.48
CA ALA A 298 -17.88 -8.65 19.24
C ALA A 298 -18.81 -7.43 19.43
N PRO A 299 -18.31 -6.19 19.23
CA PRO A 299 -19.15 -4.99 19.28
C PRO A 299 -20.31 -5.08 18.28
N PRO A 300 -21.48 -4.50 18.59
CA PRO A 300 -22.63 -4.53 17.70
C PRO A 300 -22.53 -3.54 16.54
N ASP A 301 -21.68 -2.51 16.63
CA ASP A 301 -21.41 -1.55 15.55
C ASP A 301 -20.26 -2.04 14.65
N ARG A 302 -20.43 -1.92 13.33
CA ARG A 302 -19.47 -2.39 12.30
C ARG A 302 -18.09 -1.75 12.44
N VAL A 303 -18.03 -0.44 12.66
CA VAL A 303 -16.77 0.30 12.76
C VAL A 303 -16.07 -0.08 14.07
N ARG A 304 -16.81 -0.12 15.19
CA ARG A 304 -16.27 -0.58 16.48
C ARG A 304 -15.76 -2.02 16.44
N ARG A 305 -16.44 -2.88 15.68
CA ARG A 305 -16.02 -4.26 15.53
C ARG A 305 -14.70 -4.37 14.77
N MET A 306 -14.55 -3.60 13.69
CA MET A 306 -13.29 -3.53 12.95
C MET A 306 -12.16 -2.90 13.80
N ASP A 307 -12.46 -1.85 14.56
CA ASP A 307 -11.50 -1.24 15.50
C ASP A 307 -10.98 -2.28 16.52
N ARG A 308 -11.88 -3.06 17.13
CA ARG A 308 -11.48 -4.16 18.04
C ARG A 308 -10.70 -5.27 17.32
N PHE A 309 -11.06 -5.60 16.08
CA PHE A 309 -10.31 -6.59 15.31
C PHE A 309 -8.86 -6.16 15.11
N ILE A 310 -8.61 -4.94 14.65
CA ILE A 310 -7.26 -4.42 14.43
C ILE A 310 -6.51 -4.28 15.77
N ARG A 311 -7.11 -3.55 16.72
CA ARG A 311 -6.39 -3.08 17.92
C ARG A 311 -6.23 -4.12 19.02
N VAL A 312 -6.98 -5.22 18.94
CA VAL A 312 -6.90 -6.30 19.93
C VAL A 312 -6.53 -7.58 19.22
N ARG A 313 -7.39 -8.11 18.34
CA ARG A 313 -7.13 -9.44 17.77
C ARG A 313 -5.84 -9.45 16.95
N LEU A 314 -5.68 -8.52 16.01
CA LEU A 314 -4.52 -8.50 15.12
C LEU A 314 -3.25 -8.11 15.87
N ALA A 315 -3.26 -6.98 16.58
CA ALA A 315 -2.12 -6.47 17.34
C ALA A 315 -1.61 -7.44 18.42
N ASP A 316 -2.48 -8.22 19.08
CA ASP A 316 -2.05 -9.22 20.07
C ASP A 316 -1.50 -10.51 19.42
N THR A 317 -1.66 -10.68 18.10
CA THR A 317 -1.35 -11.93 17.40
C THR A 317 -0.08 -11.83 16.56
N VAL A 318 0.04 -10.77 15.76
CA VAL A 318 1.18 -10.60 14.86
C VAL A 318 2.29 -9.81 15.54
N HIS A 319 3.51 -10.12 15.13
CA HIS A 319 4.73 -9.45 15.59
C HIS A 319 5.85 -9.61 14.58
N SER A 320 7.02 -9.01 14.81
CA SER A 320 8.17 -9.05 13.88
C SER A 320 8.63 -10.45 13.44
N GLY A 321 8.44 -11.50 14.25
CA GLY A 321 8.70 -12.89 13.83
C GLY A 321 7.77 -13.45 12.74
N THR A 322 6.55 -12.92 12.61
CA THR A 322 5.52 -13.40 11.66
C THR A 322 5.99 -13.24 10.21
N GLY A 323 6.58 -12.07 9.91
CA GLY A 323 7.12 -11.77 8.59
C GLY A 323 8.47 -12.43 8.29
N ARG A 324 9.15 -12.96 9.31
CA ARG A 324 10.47 -13.62 9.23
C ARG A 324 10.37 -15.14 9.22
N THR A 325 9.20 -15.72 9.00
CA THR A 325 9.09 -17.16 8.81
C THR A 325 9.88 -17.62 7.57
N LYS A 326 10.20 -18.92 7.52
CA LYS A 326 10.96 -19.47 6.40
C LYS A 326 10.16 -19.38 5.10
N GLY A 327 10.83 -19.08 4.00
CA GLY A 327 10.20 -18.93 2.69
C GLY A 327 9.64 -20.24 2.12
N ASP A 328 10.22 -21.39 2.51
CA ASP A 328 9.83 -22.74 2.08
C ASP A 328 8.73 -23.37 2.95
N ASP A 329 8.32 -22.71 4.03
CA ASP A 329 7.25 -23.17 4.93
C ASP A 329 5.88 -22.75 4.38
N ASP A 330 4.98 -23.71 4.17
CA ASP A 330 3.64 -23.49 3.60
C ASP A 330 2.66 -22.87 4.60
N ASP A 331 2.93 -22.96 5.90
CA ASP A 331 2.02 -22.52 6.97
C ASP A 331 2.17 -21.03 7.32
N THR A 332 2.98 -20.29 6.56
CA THR A 332 3.31 -18.88 6.81
C THR A 332 2.27 -17.91 6.25
N ASP A 333 2.23 -16.67 6.72
CA ASP A 333 1.36 -15.66 6.11
C ASP A 333 1.91 -15.09 4.81
N TYR A 334 3.23 -15.20 4.58
CA TYR A 334 3.95 -14.60 3.48
C TYR A 334 4.74 -15.62 2.67
N TYR A 335 4.79 -15.43 1.36
CA TYR A 335 5.70 -16.15 0.46
C TYR A 335 6.72 -15.19 -0.17
N PRO A 336 7.95 -15.63 -0.44
CA PRO A 336 8.96 -14.81 -1.11
C PRO A 336 8.65 -14.68 -2.60
N ILE A 337 8.95 -13.52 -3.16
CA ILE A 337 8.66 -13.20 -4.56
C ILE A 337 9.92 -13.04 -5.39
N LYS A 338 9.80 -13.17 -6.70
CA LYS A 338 10.89 -12.83 -7.62
C LYS A 338 11.32 -11.38 -7.43
N LEU A 339 12.60 -11.06 -7.59
CA LEU A 339 13.05 -9.67 -7.74
C LEU A 339 12.85 -9.24 -9.19
N SER A 340 11.76 -8.50 -9.45
CA SER A 340 11.43 -8.03 -10.79
C SER A 340 10.57 -6.77 -10.75
N ARG A 341 10.45 -6.11 -11.90
CA ARG A 341 9.60 -4.93 -12.05
C ARG A 341 8.13 -5.27 -11.79
N GLU A 342 7.68 -6.46 -12.15
CA GLU A 342 6.28 -6.87 -12.07
C GLU A 342 5.89 -7.23 -10.62
N THR A 343 6.83 -7.81 -9.87
CA THR A 343 6.60 -8.34 -8.53
C THR A 343 6.83 -7.31 -7.42
N LEU A 344 7.80 -6.40 -7.58
CA LEU A 344 8.09 -5.31 -6.65
C LEU A 344 7.10 -4.14 -6.84
N ARG A 345 5.82 -4.44 -6.63
CA ARG A 345 4.71 -3.50 -6.73
C ARG A 345 4.32 -2.93 -5.36
N PRO A 346 3.63 -1.78 -5.31
CA PRO A 346 3.05 -1.26 -4.07
C PRO A 346 2.23 -2.31 -3.32
N GLY A 347 2.43 -2.41 -2.01
CA GLY A 347 1.88 -3.44 -1.15
C GLY A 347 2.75 -4.69 -0.99
N ALA A 348 3.83 -4.85 -1.78
CA ALA A 348 4.86 -5.86 -1.48
C ALA A 348 5.53 -5.54 -0.14
N ILE A 349 5.94 -6.57 0.58
CA ILE A 349 6.46 -6.46 1.94
C ILE A 349 7.95 -6.78 1.91
N PHE A 350 8.78 -5.97 2.55
CA PHE A 350 10.16 -6.33 2.85
C PHE A 350 10.27 -6.67 4.32
N ALA A 351 10.77 -7.86 4.65
CA ALA A 351 11.09 -8.23 6.02
C ALA A 351 12.61 -8.42 6.13
N ASP A 352 13.24 -7.69 7.03
CA ASP A 352 14.66 -7.87 7.30
C ASP A 352 14.91 -9.03 8.29
N PRO A 353 16.17 -9.49 8.46
CA PRO A 353 16.48 -10.56 9.41
C PRO A 353 16.19 -10.22 10.88
N TYR A 354 16.15 -8.93 11.23
CA TYR A 354 16.12 -8.44 12.61
C TYR A 354 14.72 -8.00 13.07
N GLY A 355 13.73 -8.06 12.18
CA GLY A 355 12.33 -7.85 12.48
C GLY A 355 11.76 -6.52 12.02
N HIS A 356 12.53 -5.69 11.31
CA HIS A 356 12.00 -4.50 10.65
C HIS A 356 11.24 -4.92 9.39
N VAL A 357 10.05 -4.36 9.22
CA VAL A 357 9.16 -4.66 8.10
C VAL A 357 8.74 -3.37 7.42
N LEU A 358 8.87 -3.34 6.09
CA LEU A 358 8.47 -2.21 5.27
C LEU A 358 7.44 -2.63 4.23
N VAL A 359 6.56 -1.71 3.84
CA VAL A 359 5.59 -1.93 2.76
C VAL A 359 5.96 -1.05 1.58
N VAL A 360 6.22 -1.65 0.42
CA VAL A 360 6.50 -0.90 -0.82
C VAL A 360 5.34 0.03 -1.11
N ALA A 361 5.64 1.32 -1.28
CA ALA A 361 4.66 2.36 -1.52
C ALA A 361 4.65 2.78 -2.99
N ARG A 362 5.84 2.94 -3.59
CA ARG A 362 5.96 3.45 -4.97
C ARG A 362 7.29 3.07 -5.58
N ARG A 363 7.29 2.83 -6.90
CA ARG A 363 8.51 2.78 -7.70
C ARG A 363 8.57 3.98 -8.64
N VAL A 364 9.76 4.53 -8.79
CA VAL A 364 10.09 5.57 -9.76
C VAL A 364 10.96 4.94 -10.84
N PRO A 365 10.56 4.99 -12.11
CA PRO A 365 11.39 4.53 -13.20
C PRO A 365 12.67 5.34 -13.33
N GLN A 366 13.75 4.68 -13.76
CA GLN A 366 14.97 5.34 -14.18
C GLN A 366 14.70 6.29 -15.37
N THR A 367 15.42 7.42 -15.40
CA THR A 367 15.52 8.31 -16.57
C THR A 367 16.97 8.41 -17.04
N ALA A 368 17.24 9.09 -18.15
CA ALA A 368 18.61 9.32 -18.60
C ALA A 368 19.44 10.15 -17.59
N GLU A 369 18.77 10.91 -16.73
CA GLU A 369 19.38 11.82 -15.75
C GLU A 369 19.43 11.24 -14.34
N ARG A 370 18.57 10.27 -14.01
CA ARG A 370 18.39 9.79 -12.62
C ARG A 370 18.19 8.28 -12.55
N ALA A 371 18.77 7.67 -11.52
CA ALA A 371 18.48 6.30 -11.12
C ALA A 371 16.99 6.10 -10.85
N GLY A 372 16.50 4.89 -11.07
CA GLY A 372 15.20 4.52 -10.53
C GLY A 372 15.25 4.46 -9.01
N ALA A 373 14.08 4.57 -8.38
CA ALA A 373 13.97 4.53 -6.93
C ALA A 373 12.81 3.63 -6.51
N LEU A 374 12.97 3.01 -5.35
CA LEU A 374 11.90 2.32 -4.65
C LEU A 374 11.66 3.04 -3.32
N PHE A 375 10.41 3.38 -3.07
CA PHE A 375 9.97 3.92 -1.79
C PHE A 375 9.08 2.90 -1.10
N ALA A 376 9.28 2.76 0.20
CA ALA A 376 8.44 2.00 1.10
C ALA A 376 8.01 2.88 2.27
N VAL A 377 7.12 2.35 3.10
CA VAL A 377 6.72 2.94 4.36
C VAL A 377 6.97 1.99 5.52
N ASP A 378 7.31 2.56 6.66
CA ASP A 378 7.52 1.86 7.91
C ASP A 378 6.61 2.45 9.00
N GLY A 379 6.12 1.59 9.89
CA GLY A 379 5.44 1.98 11.12
C GLY A 379 6.44 1.96 12.27
N GLN A 380 6.47 3.00 13.09
CA GLN A 380 7.33 3.09 14.26
C GLN A 380 6.59 2.61 15.50
N PRO A 381 7.29 2.14 16.56
CA PRO A 381 6.63 1.71 17.80
C PRO A 381 5.82 2.80 18.52
N ASP A 382 6.04 4.07 18.18
CA ASP A 382 5.24 5.20 18.68
C ASP A 382 3.99 5.49 17.83
N GLY A 383 3.77 4.71 16.76
CA GLY A 383 2.69 4.82 15.80
C GLY A 383 3.03 5.62 14.55
N THR A 384 4.16 6.33 14.52
CA THR A 384 4.56 7.18 13.39
C THR A 384 4.68 6.36 12.11
N VAL A 385 4.12 6.84 11.01
CA VAL A 385 4.31 6.23 9.68
C VAL A 385 5.16 7.14 8.82
N ALA A 386 6.29 6.62 8.33
CA ALA A 386 7.24 7.40 7.53
C ALA A 386 7.56 6.73 6.20
N LYS A 387 7.98 7.54 5.21
CA LYS A 387 8.50 7.06 3.93
C LYS A 387 10.00 6.77 4.06
N LYS A 388 10.42 5.64 3.52
CA LYS A 388 11.82 5.22 3.39
C LYS A 388 12.17 5.01 1.92
N ARG A 389 13.34 5.47 1.52
CA ARG A 389 13.93 5.13 0.21
C ARG A 389 14.71 3.83 0.33
N PHE A 390 14.71 3.04 -0.73
CA PHE A 390 15.54 1.84 -0.84
C PHE A 390 17.02 2.21 -0.87
N TRP A 391 17.75 1.69 0.10
CA TRP A 391 19.20 1.61 0.19
C TRP A 391 19.55 0.63 1.32
N GLN A 392 20.82 0.23 1.39
CA GLN A 392 21.29 -0.86 2.26
C GLN A 392 20.95 -0.65 3.75
N GLY A 393 20.97 0.59 4.26
CA GLY A 393 20.69 0.85 5.67
C GLY A 393 19.21 0.93 6.05
N ASN A 394 18.30 1.11 5.07
CA ASN A 394 16.86 0.98 5.31
C ASN A 394 16.37 -0.45 5.04
N PHE A 395 17.00 -1.16 4.09
CA PHE A 395 16.63 -2.50 3.64
C PHE A 395 17.75 -3.48 3.94
N LEU A 396 17.95 -3.78 5.22
CA LEU A 396 18.97 -4.70 5.68
C LEU A 396 18.67 -6.10 5.15
N PHE A 397 19.66 -6.72 4.51
CA PHE A 397 19.52 -8.05 3.96
C PHE A 397 20.70 -8.92 4.37
N SER A 398 20.42 -10.09 4.95
CA SER A 398 21.43 -11.10 5.25
C SER A 398 20.81 -12.48 5.41
N THR A 399 21.36 -13.46 4.70
CA THR A 399 21.00 -14.88 4.80
C THR A 399 22.00 -15.67 5.64
N SER A 400 23.01 -15.02 6.25
CA SER A 400 24.09 -15.68 6.99
C SER A 400 23.62 -16.40 8.26
N GLU A 401 22.45 -16.02 8.79
CA GLU A 401 21.86 -16.59 9.99
C GLU A 401 20.50 -17.23 9.66
N PRO A 402 20.44 -18.51 9.26
CA PRO A 402 19.19 -19.18 8.91
C PRO A 402 18.15 -19.21 10.05
N ALA A 403 18.59 -19.10 11.31
CA ALA A 403 17.73 -19.00 12.48
C ALA A 403 16.94 -17.68 12.53
N MET A 404 17.33 -16.66 11.76
CA MET A 404 16.59 -15.41 11.63
C MET A 404 15.44 -15.50 10.62
N GLY A 405 15.36 -16.63 9.88
CA GLY A 405 14.34 -16.87 8.86
C GLY A 405 14.75 -16.42 7.48
N THR A 406 13.78 -16.27 6.58
CA THR A 406 14.04 -15.84 5.20
C THR A 406 13.78 -14.34 5.07
N PRO A 407 14.80 -13.48 4.96
CA PRO A 407 14.61 -12.06 4.69
C PRO A 407 14.24 -11.79 3.24
N GLY A 408 13.89 -10.55 2.93
CA GLY A 408 13.70 -10.06 1.56
C GLY A 408 12.25 -9.66 1.25
N PHE A 409 11.99 -9.50 -0.04
CA PHE A 409 10.68 -9.13 -0.56
C PHE A 409 9.71 -10.30 -0.60
N LYS A 410 8.47 -10.05 -0.19
CA LYS A 410 7.41 -11.02 0.05
C LYS A 410 6.04 -10.46 -0.34
N ARG A 411 5.05 -11.34 -0.42
CA ARG A 411 3.62 -11.01 -0.51
C ARG A 411 2.80 -11.84 0.45
N PHE A 412 1.62 -11.33 0.82
CA PHE A 412 0.59 -12.10 1.51
C PHE A 412 0.23 -13.34 0.70
N ARG A 413 0.18 -14.51 1.34
CA ARG A 413 -0.32 -15.73 0.73
C ARG A 413 -1.73 -15.50 0.17
N PRO A 414 -2.01 -15.96 -1.06
CA PRO A 414 -3.33 -15.84 -1.64
C PRO A 414 -4.37 -16.56 -0.78
N ILE A 415 -5.54 -15.94 -0.68
CA ILE A 415 -6.66 -16.46 0.11
C ILE A 415 -7.78 -16.89 -0.85
N LYS A 416 -8.21 -18.15 -0.76
CA LYS A 416 -9.39 -18.67 -1.46
C LYS A 416 -10.51 -18.95 -0.46
N LEU A 417 -11.74 -18.80 -0.93
CA LEU A 417 -12.93 -19.20 -0.20
C LEU A 417 -13.29 -20.64 -0.57
N ALA A 418 -13.37 -21.51 0.42
CA ALA A 418 -13.85 -22.89 0.29
C ALA A 418 -15.16 -23.02 1.07
N GLY A 419 -16.28 -22.64 0.45
CA GLY A 419 -17.53 -22.43 1.17
C GLY A 419 -17.43 -21.23 2.12
N ASP A 420 -17.67 -21.46 3.42
CA ASP A 420 -17.50 -20.44 4.48
C ASP A 420 -16.07 -20.38 5.05
N GLU A 421 -15.21 -21.31 4.65
CA GLU A 421 -13.82 -21.41 5.11
C GLU A 421 -12.90 -20.50 4.29
N VAL A 422 -11.90 -19.96 4.97
CA VAL A 422 -10.85 -19.11 4.40
C VAL A 422 -9.57 -19.94 4.38
N VAL A 423 -9.07 -20.25 3.19
CA VAL A 423 -7.90 -21.11 2.99
C VAL A 423 -6.79 -20.31 2.32
N THR A 424 -5.56 -20.45 2.81
CA THR A 424 -4.35 -19.89 2.18
C THR A 424 -3.72 -20.90 1.24
N LEU A 425 -3.18 -20.43 0.11
CA LEU A 425 -2.47 -21.32 -0.82
C LEU A 425 -1.07 -21.68 -0.31
N ASP A 426 -0.71 -22.95 -0.42
CA ASP A 426 0.67 -23.43 -0.26
C ASP A 426 1.59 -22.98 -1.42
N ASN A 427 2.90 -23.14 -1.27
CA ASN A 427 3.90 -22.72 -2.26
C ASN A 427 3.70 -23.38 -3.62
N GLY A 428 3.36 -24.67 -3.64
CA GLY A 428 3.13 -25.42 -4.88
C GLY A 428 1.93 -24.89 -5.67
N SER A 429 0.85 -24.58 -4.96
CA SER A 429 -0.39 -24.03 -5.52
C SER A 429 -0.17 -22.61 -6.03
N ILE A 430 0.62 -21.78 -5.31
CA ILE A 430 0.97 -20.43 -5.77
C ILE A 430 1.76 -20.50 -7.08
N ALA A 431 2.76 -21.39 -7.17
CA ALA A 431 3.66 -21.48 -8.33
C ALA A 431 2.93 -21.75 -9.67
N VAL A 432 1.78 -22.42 -9.62
CA VAL A 432 0.98 -22.76 -10.81
C VAL A 432 -0.27 -21.90 -10.98
N ASP A 433 -0.54 -20.97 -10.05
CA ASP A 433 -1.72 -20.11 -10.11
C ASP A 433 -1.52 -18.98 -11.14
N PRO A 434 -2.44 -18.79 -12.10
CA PRO A 434 -2.28 -17.79 -13.15
C PRO A 434 -2.31 -16.33 -12.65
N VAL A 435 -2.81 -16.07 -11.43
CA VAL A 435 -2.82 -14.72 -10.83
C VAL A 435 -1.59 -14.49 -9.94
N TYR A 436 -1.09 -15.54 -9.30
CA TYR A 436 -0.08 -15.46 -8.23
C TYR A 436 1.22 -16.21 -8.52
N GLY A 437 1.46 -16.71 -9.73
CA GLY A 437 2.67 -17.48 -10.10
C GLY A 437 4.00 -16.74 -10.03
N ASP A 438 4.22 -15.91 -9.01
CA ASP A 438 5.37 -15.05 -8.77
C ASP A 438 6.19 -15.43 -7.53
N ILE A 439 5.92 -16.60 -6.93
CA ILE A 439 6.74 -17.18 -5.87
C ILE A 439 8.16 -17.48 -6.37
N ASP A 440 9.16 -17.10 -5.58
CA ASP A 440 10.57 -17.33 -5.91
C ASP A 440 11.41 -17.45 -4.62
N GLN A 441 12.16 -18.54 -4.51
CA GLN A 441 13.03 -18.83 -3.36
C GLN A 441 14.46 -18.31 -3.54
N ALA A 442 14.80 -17.70 -4.69
CA ALA A 442 16.16 -17.30 -5.02
C ALA A 442 16.78 -16.41 -3.93
N GLN A 443 16.00 -15.46 -3.40
CA GLN A 443 16.42 -14.57 -2.31
C GLN A 443 16.96 -15.35 -1.09
N ALA A 444 16.39 -16.51 -0.75
CA ALA A 444 16.82 -17.30 0.42
C ALA A 444 18.28 -17.82 0.32
N THR A 445 18.86 -17.79 -0.88
CA THR A 445 20.22 -18.28 -1.16
C THR A 445 21.20 -17.18 -1.56
N MET A 446 20.72 -15.93 -1.71
CA MET A 446 21.56 -14.79 -2.07
C MET A 446 22.41 -14.35 -0.88
N ASP A 447 23.66 -13.97 -1.13
CA ASP A 447 24.38 -13.11 -0.19
C ASP A 447 23.91 -11.65 -0.31
N ALA A 448 24.32 -10.79 0.62
CA ALA A 448 23.90 -9.40 0.65
C ALA A 448 24.28 -8.64 -0.63
N ARG A 449 25.46 -8.91 -1.19
CA ARG A 449 25.93 -8.23 -2.41
C ARG A 449 25.06 -8.61 -3.60
N ALA A 450 24.84 -9.90 -3.83
CA ALA A 450 24.02 -10.41 -4.92
C ALA A 450 22.59 -9.86 -4.85
N PHE A 451 22.03 -9.71 -3.64
CA PHE A 451 20.71 -9.10 -3.46
C PHE A 451 20.68 -7.62 -3.87
N TYR A 452 21.65 -6.83 -3.42
CA TYR A 452 21.70 -5.40 -3.76
C TYR A 452 22.01 -5.17 -5.25
N ASP A 453 22.92 -5.95 -5.83
CA ASP A 453 23.22 -5.91 -7.27
C ASP A 453 21.95 -6.25 -8.10
N ALA A 454 21.18 -7.27 -7.71
CA ALA A 454 19.92 -7.62 -8.37
C ALA A 454 18.85 -6.51 -8.22
N MET A 455 18.84 -5.79 -7.09
CA MET A 455 17.94 -4.66 -6.90
C MET A 455 18.33 -3.45 -7.75
N ASP A 456 19.63 -3.19 -7.92
CA ASP A 456 20.13 -2.15 -8.82
C ASP A 456 19.75 -2.46 -10.27
N ASP A 457 19.86 -3.71 -10.72
CA ASP A 457 19.41 -4.15 -12.04
C ASP A 457 17.90 -3.93 -12.26
N VAL A 458 17.09 -4.16 -11.23
CA VAL A 458 15.62 -3.97 -11.32
C VAL A 458 15.24 -2.48 -11.31
N LEU A 459 15.92 -1.66 -10.52
CA LEU A 459 15.58 -0.24 -10.35
C LEU A 459 16.21 0.64 -11.45
N SER A 460 17.44 0.32 -11.86
CA SER A 460 18.23 1.10 -12.82
C SER A 460 18.87 0.20 -13.87
N PRO A 461 18.07 -0.44 -14.76
CA PRO A 461 18.55 -1.42 -15.73
C PRO A 461 19.47 -0.84 -16.82
N GLN A 462 19.49 0.48 -17.00
CA GLN A 462 20.39 1.15 -17.93
C GLN A 462 21.62 1.69 -17.19
N PRO A 463 22.82 1.65 -17.81
CA PRO A 463 24.00 2.26 -17.20
C PRO A 463 23.78 3.75 -16.92
N LEU A 464 24.18 4.21 -15.74
CA LEU A 464 24.28 5.62 -15.40
C LEU A 464 25.73 6.10 -15.54
N ASP A 465 25.89 7.39 -15.82
CA ASP A 465 27.17 8.06 -15.64
C ASP A 465 27.66 7.90 -14.18
N PRO A 466 28.96 7.58 -13.94
CA PRO A 466 29.46 7.30 -12.59
C PRO A 466 29.22 8.41 -11.57
N ASP A 467 29.35 9.68 -11.97
CA ASP A 467 29.15 10.81 -11.05
C ASP A 467 27.67 10.93 -10.66
N ARG A 468 26.75 10.63 -11.61
CA ARG A 468 25.31 10.59 -11.34
C ARG A 468 24.92 9.41 -10.44
N ALA A 469 25.52 8.24 -10.66
CA ALA A 469 25.28 7.08 -9.82
C ALA A 469 25.71 7.35 -8.36
N LEU A 470 26.87 7.98 -8.16
CA LEU A 470 27.34 8.41 -6.84
C LEU A 470 26.39 9.43 -6.20
N ALA A 471 25.94 10.44 -6.96
CA ALA A 471 25.00 11.44 -6.45
C ALA A 471 23.67 10.83 -6.00
N GLU A 472 23.14 9.83 -6.73
CA GLU A 472 21.92 9.14 -6.34
C GLU A 472 22.10 8.24 -5.11
N ALA A 473 23.26 7.60 -4.95
CA ALA A 473 23.59 6.86 -3.73
C ALA A 473 23.62 7.78 -2.49
N VAL A 474 24.21 8.98 -2.60
CA VAL A 474 24.19 9.99 -1.53
C VAL A 474 22.76 10.46 -1.24
N ARG A 475 21.97 10.69 -2.29
CA ARG A 475 20.57 11.10 -2.15
C ARG A 475 19.71 10.04 -1.48
N ALA A 476 20.08 8.76 -1.51
CA ALA A 476 19.34 7.70 -0.85
C ALA A 476 19.52 7.68 0.68
N LEU A 477 20.56 8.37 1.20
CA LEU A 477 20.83 8.50 2.64
C LEU A 477 19.91 9.51 3.36
N HIS A 478 19.22 10.36 2.59
CA HIS A 478 18.36 11.45 3.07
C HIS A 478 16.92 11.25 2.56
#